data_AF-A0A2U8QVY6-F1
#
_entry.id   AF-A0A2U8QVY6-F1
#
_cell.length_a   1.000
_cell.length_b   1.000
_cell.length_c   1.000
_cell.angle_alpha   90.00
_cell.angle_beta   90.00
_cell.angle_gamma   90.00
#
_symmetry.space_group_name_H-M   'P 1'
#
loop_
_entity.id
_entity.type
_entity.pdbx_description
1 polymer ?
#
loop_
_entity_poly.entity_id
_entity_poly.type
_entity_poly.pdbx_seq_one_letter_code
_entity_poly.pdbx_strand_id
1 'polypeptide(L)'
;MELSGWILFILIVQVIHGLGTWKLYTAAQRKAWEAFVPVYNAIVLMKIINRPTWWTLLLFIPIINLFMFPIIWIETLRTFGKKTTPDMLLGIFTLGFYIAFVNYTQNVTYHPARELKAPTKAMDTVGSLAFAIIVATFVHTYFIQPYTIPTSSLEKSLLVGDFLFVSKFHYGARTPMTTVAAPMVHDTLPILKTKSYIKWPQLPYFRLPGFQKIQRNDIVVFNWPVDTVYKFFDRSGRRADKPIDKKSNYVKRCVGLPGDTLSLKDGYVYIDGNKLQLPERAKPQYSYKVAFDKNSPPNFEYILKELNITDAAYQTAQDTVMFSALTDESVNRIKNVPGIKGVVKMVSHAVEKAIFPHTQNWNVDNLGPIYIPKAGVTVELNSYTLPFYKRIITDYEHNTLETNGNEIKINGTPTHSYTFKQNYYWMMGDNRHNSEDSRYWGYVPEDHIVGKPIFIWMSIDGINNGIKNWKIRWDRLFTTVSGEGQPQSYFKYFLILLALYFLGEYFYKKKKKKANA
;
A
#
# COMPACT_ATOMS: atom_id res chain seq x y z
N MET A 1 22.18 8.17 -4.63
CA MET A 1 23.19 7.52 -5.48
C MET A 1 22.64 7.48 -6.89
N GLU A 2 23.38 8.00 -7.86
CA GLU A 2 23.01 7.89 -9.27
C GLU A 2 23.12 6.44 -9.77
N LEU A 3 22.47 6.14 -10.90
CA LEU A 3 22.47 4.80 -11.53
C LEU A 3 23.90 4.27 -11.75
N SER A 4 24.83 5.15 -12.12
CA SER A 4 26.26 4.87 -12.30
C SER A 4 26.91 4.30 -11.03
N GLY A 5 26.59 4.85 -9.86
CA GLY A 5 27.11 4.37 -8.58
C GLY A 5 26.61 2.97 -8.25
N TRP A 6 25.35 2.65 -8.56
CA TRP A 6 24.80 1.31 -8.36
C TRP A 6 25.43 0.27 -9.29
N ILE A 7 25.66 0.62 -10.55
CA ILE A 7 26.34 -0.27 -11.51
C ILE A 7 27.76 -0.58 -11.00
N LEU A 8 28.51 0.44 -10.58
CA LEU A 8 29.86 0.24 -10.03
C LEU A 8 29.84 -0.63 -8.78
N PHE A 9 28.92 -0.38 -7.85
CA PHE A 9 28.75 -1.20 -6.64
C PHE A 9 28.48 -2.67 -6.99
N ILE A 10 27.56 -2.93 -7.93
CA ILE A 10 27.25 -4.30 -8.37
C ILE A 10 28.49 -4.97 -8.96
N LEU A 11 29.23 -4.29 -9.83
CA LEU A 11 30.45 -4.83 -10.43
C LEU A 11 31.51 -5.17 -9.37
N ILE A 12 31.73 -4.30 -8.38
CA ILE A 12 32.65 -4.57 -7.27
C ILE A 12 32.21 -5.82 -6.50
N VAL A 13 30.93 -5.92 -6.15
CA VAL A 13 30.37 -7.10 -5.47
C VAL A 13 30.57 -8.37 -6.30
N GLN A 14 30.41 -8.30 -7.63
CA GLN A 14 30.65 -9.46 -8.51
C GLN A 14 32.11 -9.88 -8.53
N VAL A 15 33.05 -8.93 -8.54
CA VAL A 15 34.50 -9.25 -8.47
C VAL A 15 34.83 -9.90 -7.13
N ILE A 16 34.34 -9.36 -6.01
CA ILE A 16 34.52 -9.94 -4.67
C ILE A 16 33.95 -11.37 -4.62
N HIS A 17 32.75 -11.57 -5.17
CA HIS A 17 32.13 -12.90 -5.25
C HIS A 17 32.96 -13.88 -6.09
N GLY A 18 33.43 -13.46 -7.26
CA GLY A 18 34.29 -14.27 -8.13
C GLY A 18 35.59 -14.67 -7.43
N LEU A 19 36.29 -13.70 -6.82
CA LEU A 19 37.51 -13.95 -6.04
C LEU A 19 37.27 -14.90 -4.85
N GLY A 20 36.09 -14.81 -4.22
CA GLY A 20 35.71 -15.67 -3.10
C GLY A 20 35.30 -17.10 -3.48
N THR A 21 35.01 -17.38 -4.75
CA THR A 21 34.38 -18.66 -5.15
C THR A 21 35.05 -19.39 -6.31
N TRP A 22 35.96 -18.78 -7.06
CA TRP A 22 36.51 -19.39 -8.29
C TRP A 22 37.17 -20.78 -8.10
N LYS A 23 37.80 -21.07 -6.94
CA LYS A 23 38.38 -22.41 -6.68
C LYS A 23 37.31 -23.46 -6.40
N LEU A 24 36.15 -23.04 -5.87
CA LEU A 24 34.99 -23.92 -5.74
C LEU A 24 34.45 -24.32 -7.12
N TYR A 25 34.48 -23.41 -8.09
CA TYR A 25 34.08 -23.72 -9.47
C TYR A 25 35.05 -24.74 -10.08
N THR A 26 36.35 -24.58 -9.91
CA THR A 26 37.33 -25.56 -10.41
C THR A 26 37.19 -26.91 -9.70
N ALA A 27 36.93 -26.92 -8.39
CA ALA A 27 36.64 -28.15 -7.63
C ALA A 27 35.36 -28.87 -8.13
N ALA A 28 34.41 -28.13 -8.68
CA ALA A 28 33.21 -28.67 -9.33
C ALA A 28 33.40 -28.97 -10.83
N GLN A 29 34.65 -29.05 -11.33
CA GLN A 29 34.99 -29.29 -12.74
C GLN A 29 34.46 -28.21 -13.71
N ARG A 30 34.40 -26.95 -13.26
CA ARG A 30 33.99 -25.77 -14.04
C ARG A 30 35.18 -24.84 -14.27
N LYS A 31 35.10 -23.93 -15.26
CA LYS A 31 36.22 -23.03 -15.57
C LYS A 31 36.24 -21.86 -14.58
N ALA A 32 37.42 -21.44 -14.11
CA ALA A 32 37.56 -20.39 -13.10
C ALA A 32 36.94 -19.05 -13.52
N TRP A 33 37.07 -18.68 -14.80
CA TRP A 33 36.51 -17.43 -15.34
C TRP A 33 34.98 -17.36 -15.23
N GLU A 34 34.30 -18.51 -15.17
CA GLU A 34 32.84 -18.57 -15.06
C GLU A 34 32.34 -17.95 -13.76
N ALA A 35 33.18 -17.86 -12.71
CA ALA A 35 32.85 -17.22 -11.44
C ALA A 35 32.80 -15.68 -11.52
N PHE A 36 33.44 -15.08 -12.53
CA PHE A 36 33.60 -13.62 -12.66
C PHE A 36 32.63 -12.97 -13.63
N VAL A 37 31.99 -13.73 -14.52
CA VAL A 37 31.03 -13.18 -15.49
C VAL A 37 29.68 -12.95 -14.79
N PRO A 38 29.22 -11.70 -14.65
CA PRO A 38 27.97 -11.39 -13.95
C PRO A 38 26.78 -12.14 -14.56
N VAL A 39 25.83 -12.54 -13.72
CA VAL A 39 24.65 -13.36 -14.08
C VAL A 39 25.01 -14.79 -14.47
N TYR A 40 25.97 -15.00 -15.37
CA TYR A 40 26.41 -16.33 -15.78
C TYR A 40 27.00 -17.11 -14.61
N ASN A 41 27.80 -16.46 -13.76
CA ASN A 41 28.33 -17.04 -12.53
C ASN A 41 27.19 -17.59 -11.64
N ALA A 42 26.13 -16.82 -11.42
CA ALA A 42 24.99 -17.24 -10.63
C ALA A 42 24.25 -18.43 -11.26
N ILE A 43 24.08 -18.47 -12.59
CA ILE A 43 23.48 -19.62 -13.29
C ILE A 43 24.33 -20.88 -13.08
N VAL A 44 25.65 -20.77 -13.23
CA VAL A 44 26.57 -21.89 -13.04
C VAL A 44 26.58 -22.34 -11.58
N LEU A 45 26.57 -21.40 -10.63
CA LEU A 45 26.48 -21.72 -9.20
C LEU A 45 25.21 -22.49 -8.87
N MET A 46 24.05 -22.11 -9.42
CA MET A 46 22.80 -22.86 -9.23
C MET A 46 22.94 -24.31 -9.68
N LYS A 47 23.61 -24.55 -10.82
CA LYS A 47 23.91 -25.92 -11.30
C LYS A 47 24.84 -26.66 -10.34
N ILE A 48 25.91 -26.02 -9.87
CA ILE A 48 26.87 -26.60 -8.91
C ILE A 48 26.15 -27.07 -7.64
N ILE A 49 25.27 -26.24 -7.07
CA ILE A 49 24.54 -26.54 -5.82
C ILE A 49 23.27 -27.37 -6.02
N ASN A 50 23.02 -27.88 -7.24
CA ASN A 50 21.83 -28.64 -7.62
C ASN A 50 20.52 -27.90 -7.29
N ARG A 51 20.39 -26.67 -7.80
CA ARG A 51 19.18 -25.84 -7.75
C ARG A 51 18.73 -25.42 -9.15
N PRO A 52 17.43 -25.14 -9.35
CA PRO A 52 16.93 -24.65 -10.62
C PRO A 52 17.62 -23.36 -11.04
N THR A 53 18.04 -23.26 -12.30
CA THR A 53 18.73 -22.06 -12.83
C THR A 53 17.85 -20.80 -12.79
N TRP A 54 16.52 -20.94 -12.79
CA TRP A 54 15.61 -19.80 -12.67
C TRP A 54 15.72 -19.09 -11.31
N TRP A 55 16.31 -19.72 -10.28
CA TRP A 55 16.61 -19.07 -9.00
C TRP A 55 17.54 -17.87 -9.16
N THR A 56 18.35 -17.82 -10.23
CA THR A 56 19.19 -16.67 -10.54
C THR A 56 18.35 -15.39 -10.70
N LEU A 57 17.13 -15.46 -11.25
CA LEU A 57 16.25 -14.29 -11.37
C LEU A 57 15.86 -13.71 -10.01
N LEU A 58 15.68 -14.56 -9.00
CA LEU A 58 15.31 -14.15 -7.64
C LEU A 58 16.39 -13.32 -6.95
N LEU A 59 17.65 -13.43 -7.38
CA LEU A 59 18.78 -12.66 -6.83
C LEU A 59 18.77 -11.19 -7.24
N PHE A 60 17.99 -10.86 -8.26
CA PHE A 60 17.86 -9.49 -8.76
C PHE A 60 16.58 -8.81 -8.30
N ILE A 61 15.68 -9.54 -7.61
CA ILE A 61 14.46 -8.95 -7.05
C ILE A 61 14.75 -8.48 -5.62
N PRO A 62 14.63 -7.17 -5.32
CA PRO A 62 14.88 -6.64 -3.99
C PRO A 62 14.03 -7.35 -2.92
N ILE A 63 14.57 -7.44 -1.70
CA ILE A 63 14.09 -8.29 -0.59
C ILE A 63 14.24 -9.79 -0.86
N ILE A 64 13.80 -10.31 -2.02
CA ILE A 64 13.95 -11.74 -2.29
C ILE A 64 15.43 -12.12 -2.29
N ASN A 65 16.26 -11.28 -2.91
CA ASN A 65 17.70 -11.46 -2.94
C ASN A 65 18.31 -11.58 -1.53
N LEU A 66 17.86 -10.77 -0.55
CA LEU A 66 18.32 -10.82 0.84
C LEU A 66 18.05 -12.17 1.51
N PHE A 67 17.03 -12.89 1.05
CA PHE A 67 16.71 -14.22 1.54
C PHE A 67 17.39 -15.33 0.74
N MET A 68 17.52 -15.14 -0.56
CA MET A 68 18.19 -16.09 -1.44
C MET A 68 19.68 -16.18 -1.17
N PHE A 69 20.35 -15.06 -0.85
CA PHE A 69 21.79 -15.06 -0.57
C PHE A 69 22.18 -15.98 0.60
N PRO A 70 21.59 -15.86 1.81
CA PRO A 70 21.83 -16.81 2.90
C PRO A 70 21.58 -18.26 2.52
N ILE A 71 20.47 -18.55 1.81
CA ILE A 71 20.16 -19.91 1.34
C ILE A 71 21.27 -20.41 0.43
N ILE A 72 21.69 -19.61 -0.56
CA ILE A 72 22.75 -19.99 -1.50
C ILE A 72 24.09 -20.15 -0.79
N TRP A 73 24.40 -19.32 0.21
CA TRP A 73 25.64 -19.46 0.97
C TRP A 73 25.68 -20.77 1.75
N ILE A 74 24.61 -21.11 2.46
CA ILE A 74 24.47 -22.39 3.18
C ILE A 74 24.56 -23.55 2.20
N GLU A 75 23.82 -23.49 1.09
CA GLU A 75 23.79 -24.57 0.09
C GLU A 75 25.15 -24.74 -0.61
N THR A 76 25.90 -23.66 -0.82
CA THR A 76 27.27 -23.71 -1.34
C THR A 76 28.18 -24.44 -0.34
N LEU A 77 28.21 -24.02 0.93
CA LEU A 77 29.00 -24.66 1.98
C LEU A 77 28.69 -26.16 2.12
N ARG A 78 27.40 -26.53 2.13
CA ARG A 78 26.95 -27.93 2.19
C ARG A 78 27.41 -28.75 0.99
N THR A 79 27.44 -28.16 -0.20
CA THR A 79 27.88 -28.82 -1.44
C THR A 79 29.37 -29.13 -1.42
N PHE A 80 30.16 -28.34 -0.68
CA PHE A 80 31.61 -28.52 -0.51
C PHE A 80 31.99 -29.16 0.84
N GLY A 81 31.08 -29.94 1.44
CA GLY A 81 31.35 -30.80 2.59
C GLY A 81 31.22 -30.14 3.97
N LYS A 82 30.89 -28.84 4.05
CA LYS A 82 30.68 -28.13 5.32
C LYS A 82 29.22 -28.28 5.78
N LYS A 83 28.99 -29.17 6.76
CA LYS A 83 27.65 -29.61 7.18
C LYS A 83 27.27 -29.20 8.61
N THR A 84 28.18 -28.57 9.35
CA THR A 84 27.96 -28.26 10.76
C THR A 84 27.15 -26.97 10.95
N THR A 85 26.43 -26.85 12.07
CA THR A 85 25.70 -25.61 12.41
C THR A 85 26.62 -24.38 12.47
N PRO A 86 27.83 -24.45 13.07
CA PRO A 86 28.77 -23.33 13.04
C PRO A 86 29.14 -22.88 11.62
N ASP A 87 29.37 -23.82 10.68
CA ASP A 87 29.67 -23.47 9.28
C ASP A 87 28.53 -22.67 8.64
N MET A 88 27.29 -23.07 8.90
CA MET A 88 26.11 -22.38 8.36
C MET A 88 25.96 -20.98 8.96
N LEU A 89 26.12 -20.85 10.30
CA LEU A 89 26.04 -19.55 10.98
C LEU A 89 27.17 -18.62 10.53
N LEU A 90 28.40 -19.13 10.39
CA LEU A 90 29.52 -18.36 9.85
C LEU A 90 29.23 -17.90 8.43
N GLY A 91 28.68 -18.77 7.57
CA GLY A 91 28.24 -18.38 6.23
C GLY A 91 27.27 -17.20 6.21
N ILE A 92 26.28 -17.19 7.11
CA ILE A 92 25.26 -16.13 7.19
C ILE A 92 25.83 -14.84 7.81
N PHE A 93 26.43 -14.93 9.00
CA PHE A 93 26.85 -13.75 9.77
C PHE A 93 28.08 -13.05 9.18
N THR A 94 28.89 -13.77 8.40
CA THR A 94 29.98 -13.17 7.62
C THR A 94 29.52 -12.71 6.24
N LEU A 95 28.21 -12.67 5.97
CA LEU A 95 27.66 -12.25 4.66
C LEU A 95 28.29 -13.01 3.47
N GLY A 96 28.55 -14.31 3.65
CA GLY A 96 29.19 -15.17 2.66
C GLY A 96 30.72 -15.16 2.64
N PHE A 97 31.41 -14.29 3.39
CA PHE A 97 32.88 -14.26 3.42
C PHE A 97 33.51 -15.54 3.97
N TYR A 98 32.80 -16.31 4.80
CA TYR A 98 33.25 -17.64 5.22
C TYR A 98 33.45 -18.61 4.05
N ILE A 99 32.68 -18.46 2.96
CA ILE A 99 32.89 -19.26 1.73
C ILE A 99 34.25 -18.93 1.12
N ALA A 100 34.64 -17.66 1.11
CA ALA A 100 35.98 -17.26 0.66
C ALA A 100 37.07 -17.87 1.56
N PHE A 101 36.88 -17.85 2.88
CA PHE A 101 37.80 -18.53 3.80
C PHE A 101 37.96 -20.03 3.48
N VAL A 102 36.84 -20.75 3.30
CA VAL A 102 36.84 -22.17 2.93
C VAL A 102 37.50 -22.39 1.55
N ASN A 103 37.22 -21.53 0.58
CA ASN A 103 37.77 -21.56 -0.78
C ASN A 103 39.31 -21.47 -0.80
N TYR A 104 39.93 -20.73 0.13
CA TYR A 104 41.40 -20.56 0.16
C TYR A 104 42.13 -21.45 1.17
N THR A 105 41.50 -21.82 2.29
CA THR A 105 42.22 -22.46 3.42
C THR A 105 41.94 -23.94 3.59
N GLN A 106 40.86 -24.46 2.99
CA GLN A 106 40.38 -25.82 3.24
C GLN A 106 40.45 -26.66 1.96
N ASN A 107 40.77 -27.95 2.10
CA ASN A 107 40.58 -28.92 1.02
C ASN A 107 39.08 -29.26 0.91
N VAL A 108 38.46 -28.79 -0.17
CA VAL A 108 37.03 -28.98 -0.43
C VAL A 108 36.80 -30.17 -1.36
N THR A 109 35.79 -30.98 -1.06
CA THR A 109 35.32 -32.06 -1.95
C THR A 109 33.95 -31.70 -2.49
N TYR A 110 33.76 -31.78 -3.80
CA TYR A 110 32.49 -31.46 -4.46
C TYR A 110 31.52 -32.65 -4.37
N HIS A 111 30.31 -32.42 -3.84
CA HIS A 111 29.27 -33.43 -3.69
C HIS A 111 28.02 -33.09 -4.53
N PRO A 112 27.95 -33.50 -5.82
CA PRO A 112 26.87 -33.12 -6.74
C PRO A 112 25.51 -33.72 -6.38
N ALA A 113 25.48 -34.95 -5.86
CA ALA A 113 24.26 -35.70 -5.58
C ALA A 113 23.82 -35.62 -4.10
N ARG A 114 24.15 -34.52 -3.38
CA ARG A 114 23.76 -34.41 -1.98
C ARG A 114 22.25 -34.33 -1.80
N GLU A 115 21.76 -34.88 -0.70
CA GLU A 115 20.37 -34.67 -0.30
C GLU A 115 20.11 -33.19 0.03
N LEU A 116 18.99 -32.69 -0.46
CA LEU A 116 18.58 -31.30 -0.27
C LEU A 116 17.91 -31.07 1.08
N LYS A 117 17.41 -32.13 1.71
CA LYS A 117 16.77 -32.08 3.03
C LYS A 117 17.76 -31.68 4.11
N ALA A 118 17.26 -31.00 5.14
CA ALA A 118 18.08 -30.63 6.28
C ALA A 118 18.54 -31.89 7.05
N PRO A 119 19.74 -31.89 7.64
CA PRO A 119 20.30 -33.05 8.34
C PRO A 119 19.54 -33.40 9.63
N THR A 120 18.75 -32.47 10.18
CA THR A 120 17.91 -32.70 11.37
C THR A 120 16.50 -32.15 11.17
N LYS A 121 15.52 -32.76 11.85
CA LYS A 121 14.10 -32.32 11.83
C LYS A 121 13.90 -30.91 12.40
N ALA A 122 14.74 -30.50 13.36
CA ALA A 122 14.70 -29.16 13.93
C ALA A 122 15.13 -28.11 12.89
N MET A 123 16.24 -28.37 12.17
CA MET A 123 16.69 -27.49 11.09
C MET A 123 15.71 -27.45 9.91
N ASP A 124 15.04 -28.57 9.63
CA ASP A 124 14.01 -28.66 8.60
C ASP A 124 12.79 -27.78 8.93
N THR A 125 12.33 -27.83 10.18
CA THR A 125 11.23 -26.98 10.68
C THR A 125 11.61 -25.49 10.62
N VAL A 126 12.79 -25.13 11.12
CA VAL A 126 13.27 -23.72 11.11
C VAL A 126 13.43 -23.21 9.69
N GLY A 127 14.01 -24.01 8.79
CA GLY A 127 14.15 -23.68 7.37
C GLY A 127 12.81 -23.51 6.67
N SER A 128 11.85 -24.40 6.94
CA SER A 128 10.49 -24.33 6.37
C SER A 128 9.74 -23.09 6.87
N LEU A 129 9.85 -22.74 8.15
CA LEU A 129 9.23 -21.55 8.71
C LEU A 129 9.87 -20.28 8.15
N ALA A 130 11.20 -20.21 8.09
CA ALA A 130 11.91 -19.09 7.47
C ALA A 130 11.48 -18.92 6.01
N PHE A 131 11.43 -20.00 5.23
CA PHE A 131 10.95 -19.99 3.85
C PHE A 131 9.50 -19.50 3.74
N ALA A 132 8.60 -19.93 4.63
CA ALA A 132 7.22 -19.44 4.65
C ALA A 132 7.15 -17.93 4.92
N ILE A 133 7.93 -17.40 5.88
CA ILE A 133 8.01 -15.96 6.16
C ILE A 133 8.56 -15.20 4.95
N ILE A 134 9.53 -15.75 4.24
CA ILE A 134 10.12 -15.18 3.03
C ILE A 134 9.07 -15.05 1.93
N VAL A 135 8.39 -16.16 1.62
CA VAL A 135 7.34 -16.20 0.59
C VAL A 135 6.21 -15.25 0.97
N ALA A 136 5.77 -15.25 2.22
CA ALA A 136 4.74 -14.33 2.69
C ALA A 136 5.19 -12.87 2.56
N THR A 137 6.43 -12.55 2.93
CA THR A 137 6.99 -11.19 2.78
C THR A 137 7.07 -10.79 1.31
N PHE A 138 7.46 -11.70 0.43
CA PHE A 138 7.50 -11.47 -1.02
C PHE A 138 6.10 -11.17 -1.59
N VAL A 139 5.12 -12.03 -1.27
CA VAL A 139 3.73 -11.85 -1.70
C VAL A 139 3.17 -10.53 -1.17
N HIS A 140 3.42 -10.20 0.11
CA HIS A 140 2.97 -8.94 0.71
C HIS A 140 3.65 -7.72 0.11
N THR A 141 4.93 -7.80 -0.24
CA THR A 141 5.66 -6.68 -0.83
C THR A 141 5.18 -6.40 -2.25
N TYR A 142 5.02 -7.41 -3.09
CA TYR A 142 4.85 -7.21 -4.55
C TYR A 142 3.46 -7.56 -5.10
N PHE A 143 2.67 -8.39 -4.43
CA PHE A 143 1.42 -8.90 -5.00
C PHE A 143 0.20 -8.31 -4.30
N ILE A 144 -0.05 -8.75 -3.08
CA ILE A 144 -1.27 -8.47 -2.34
C ILE A 144 -0.92 -8.20 -0.89
N GLN A 145 -1.44 -7.11 -0.34
CA GLN A 145 -1.29 -6.79 1.07
C GLN A 145 -2.66 -6.65 1.74
N PRO A 146 -2.86 -7.26 2.92
CA PRO A 146 -4.08 -7.05 3.70
C PRO A 146 -4.07 -5.69 4.40
N TYR A 147 -5.22 -5.02 4.42
CA TYR A 147 -5.46 -3.77 5.15
C TYR A 147 -6.77 -3.84 5.91
N THR A 148 -6.88 -3.09 7.00
CA THR A 148 -8.13 -2.92 7.76
C THR A 148 -8.62 -1.48 7.61
N ILE A 149 -9.93 -1.27 7.51
CA ILE A 149 -10.55 0.05 7.47
C ILE A 149 -10.90 0.51 8.89
N PRO A 150 -10.20 1.53 9.43
CA PRO A 150 -10.42 1.97 10.81
C PRO A 150 -11.41 3.15 10.92
N THR A 151 -11.69 3.87 9.83
CA THR A 151 -12.47 5.12 9.83
C THR A 151 -13.56 5.15 8.74
N SER A 152 -14.62 5.94 8.94
CA SER A 152 -15.82 6.02 8.09
C SER A 152 -15.69 6.97 6.89
N SER A 153 -14.47 7.30 6.45
CA SER A 153 -14.30 8.30 5.38
C SER A 153 -14.71 7.83 3.98
N LEU A 154 -14.82 6.51 3.77
CA LEU A 154 -15.36 5.87 2.57
C LEU A 154 -16.66 5.09 2.89
N GLU A 155 -17.36 5.47 3.95
CA GLU A 155 -18.56 4.78 4.42
C GLU A 155 -19.56 4.56 3.28
N LYS A 156 -20.35 3.48 3.38
CA LYS A 156 -21.20 2.88 2.34
C LYS A 156 -20.46 2.21 1.17
N SER A 157 -19.29 2.69 0.78
CA SER A 157 -18.40 1.97 -0.15
C SER A 157 -17.54 0.95 0.59
N LEU A 158 -16.87 1.41 1.66
CA LEU A 158 -16.02 0.63 2.56
C LEU A 158 -16.38 1.01 4.00
N LEU A 159 -16.76 0.02 4.80
CA LEU A 159 -17.22 0.24 6.16
C LEU A 159 -16.07 0.08 7.16
N VAL A 160 -16.18 0.76 8.31
CA VAL A 160 -15.30 0.48 9.45
C VAL A 160 -15.37 -0.99 9.82
N GLY A 161 -14.20 -1.64 9.91
CA GLY A 161 -14.06 -3.07 10.15
C GLY A 161 -14.06 -3.96 8.92
N ASP A 162 -14.12 -3.39 7.71
CA ASP A 162 -13.79 -4.13 6.49
C ASP A 162 -12.28 -4.43 6.43
N PHE A 163 -11.95 -5.66 6.04
CA PHE A 163 -10.59 -6.11 5.78
C PHE A 163 -10.41 -6.37 4.28
N LEU A 164 -9.46 -5.65 3.69
CA LEU A 164 -9.26 -5.56 2.26
C LEU A 164 -8.03 -6.35 1.84
N PHE A 165 -8.09 -7.01 0.70
CA PHE A 165 -6.92 -7.31 -0.11
C PHE A 165 -6.69 -6.20 -1.12
N VAL A 166 -5.50 -5.61 -1.04
CA VAL A 166 -5.04 -4.55 -1.93
C VAL A 166 -4.02 -5.15 -2.87
N SER A 167 -4.31 -5.12 -4.16
CA SER A 167 -3.40 -5.57 -5.19
C SER A 167 -2.44 -4.43 -5.57
N LYS A 168 -1.14 -4.74 -5.48
CA LYS A 168 -0.06 -3.81 -5.84
C LYS A 168 0.28 -3.85 -7.33
N PHE A 169 0.08 -5.01 -7.97
CA PHE A 169 0.40 -5.19 -9.39
C PHE A 169 -0.57 -4.46 -10.35
N HIS A 170 -1.80 -4.12 -9.92
CA HIS A 170 -2.71 -3.37 -10.79
C HIS A 170 -2.11 -2.04 -11.26
N TYR A 171 -1.52 -1.27 -10.36
CA TYR A 171 -0.87 0.02 -10.67
C TYR A 171 0.65 -0.09 -10.75
N GLY A 172 1.19 -1.31 -10.72
CA GLY A 172 2.63 -1.57 -10.66
C GLY A 172 3.15 -1.58 -9.23
N ALA A 173 3.76 -2.70 -8.82
CA ALA A 173 4.32 -2.81 -7.49
C ALA A 173 5.61 -1.98 -7.40
N ARG A 174 5.65 -1.06 -6.43
CA ARG A 174 6.88 -0.34 -6.09
C ARG A 174 7.83 -1.21 -5.27
N THR A 175 9.13 -1.06 -5.51
CA THR A 175 10.13 -1.66 -4.63
C THR A 175 10.16 -0.91 -3.30
N PRO A 176 10.51 -1.58 -2.19
CA PRO A 176 10.75 -0.90 -0.92
C PRO A 176 11.87 0.12 -1.08
N MET A 177 11.70 1.26 -0.41
CA MET A 177 12.71 2.32 -0.36
C MET A 177 13.55 2.16 0.91
N THR A 178 12.92 1.73 1.99
CA THR A 178 13.60 1.50 3.27
C THR A 178 14.36 0.18 3.25
N THR A 179 15.69 0.26 3.34
CA THR A 179 16.61 -0.89 3.21
C THR A 179 16.53 -1.88 4.36
N VAL A 180 16.44 -1.37 5.59
CA VAL A 180 16.42 -2.18 6.81
C VAL A 180 15.13 -1.90 7.57
N ALA A 181 14.24 -2.89 7.58
CA ALA A 181 13.01 -2.87 8.35
C ALA A 181 12.67 -4.27 8.89
N ALA A 182 11.96 -4.29 10.02
CA ALA A 182 11.40 -5.52 10.55
C ALA A 182 10.35 -6.09 9.58
N PRO A 183 10.37 -7.41 9.32
CA PRO A 183 9.42 -8.04 8.41
C PRO A 183 7.99 -7.91 8.96
N MET A 184 7.01 -7.76 8.07
CA MET A 184 5.58 -7.69 8.39
C MET A 184 5.16 -6.52 9.30
N VAL A 185 6.06 -5.57 9.61
CA VAL A 185 5.76 -4.40 10.45
C VAL A 185 5.90 -3.13 9.60
N HIS A 186 4.88 -2.27 9.67
CA HIS A 186 4.84 -1.04 8.87
C HIS A 186 5.75 0.05 9.44
N ASP A 187 5.36 0.67 10.57
CA ASP A 187 6.03 1.87 11.13
C ASP A 187 6.70 1.55 12.49
N THR A 188 5.97 0.94 13.42
CA THR A 188 6.40 0.78 14.83
C THR A 188 6.37 -0.68 15.27
N LEU A 189 7.40 -1.11 16.00
CA LEU A 189 7.44 -2.44 16.63
C LEU A 189 6.35 -2.55 17.71
N PRO A 190 5.44 -3.54 17.66
CA PRO A 190 4.30 -3.60 18.57
C PRO A 190 4.66 -3.62 20.06
N ILE A 191 5.73 -4.33 20.43
CA ILE A 191 6.15 -4.53 21.83
C ILE A 191 7.04 -3.37 22.30
N LEU A 192 8.11 -3.09 21.55
CA LEU A 192 9.12 -2.10 21.93
C LEU A 192 8.65 -0.66 21.72
N LYS A 193 7.59 -0.43 20.93
CA LYS A 193 7.05 0.89 20.58
C LYS A 193 8.10 1.84 19.96
N THR A 194 9.15 1.28 19.38
CA THR A 194 10.20 1.98 18.63
C THR A 194 9.99 1.80 17.13
N LYS A 195 10.70 2.59 16.32
CA LYS A 195 10.66 2.47 14.85
C LYS A 195 11.02 1.05 14.43
N SER A 196 10.25 0.50 13.51
CA SER A 196 10.50 -0.80 12.88
C SER A 196 11.57 -0.75 11.79
N TYR A 197 12.19 0.41 11.55
CA TYR A 197 13.10 0.63 10.44
C TYR A 197 14.21 1.63 10.77
N ILE A 198 15.27 1.59 9.96
CA ILE A 198 16.34 2.59 9.95
C ILE A 198 16.04 3.62 8.85
N LYS A 199 16.23 4.91 9.15
CA LYS A 199 15.95 6.00 8.19
C LYS A 199 16.94 6.04 7.03
N TRP A 200 18.17 5.57 7.22
CA TRP A 200 19.21 5.57 6.21
C TRP A 200 19.97 4.23 6.25
N PRO A 201 20.36 3.65 5.10
CA PRO A 201 20.20 4.16 3.73
C PRO A 201 18.80 3.95 3.13
N GLN A 202 18.44 4.77 2.13
CA GLN A 202 17.20 4.64 1.34
C GLN A 202 17.53 4.29 -0.12
N LEU A 203 16.75 3.39 -0.71
CA LEU A 203 16.81 3.05 -2.12
C LEU A 203 16.03 4.09 -2.94
N PRO A 204 16.48 4.38 -4.18
CA PRO A 204 15.70 5.22 -5.09
C PRO A 204 14.34 4.59 -5.37
N TYR A 205 13.35 5.44 -5.65
CA TYR A 205 12.04 4.97 -6.08
C TYR A 205 12.17 4.17 -7.38
N PHE A 206 11.57 2.98 -7.38
CA PHE A 206 11.38 2.19 -8.58
C PHE A 206 10.02 1.49 -8.50
N ARG A 207 9.34 1.43 -9.64
CA ARG A 207 8.03 0.78 -9.77
C ARG A 207 8.02 -0.13 -10.98
N LEU A 208 7.57 -1.37 -10.76
CA LEU A 208 7.34 -2.34 -11.82
C LEU A 208 6.15 -1.92 -12.69
N PRO A 209 6.11 -2.31 -13.98
CA PRO A 209 4.94 -2.08 -14.82
C PRO A 209 3.66 -2.64 -14.18
N GLY A 210 2.59 -1.85 -14.22
CA GLY A 210 1.26 -2.27 -13.79
C GLY A 210 0.41 -2.80 -14.94
N PHE A 211 -0.65 -3.53 -14.63
CA PHE A 211 -1.64 -3.97 -15.63
C PHE A 211 -2.53 -2.83 -16.13
N GLN A 212 -2.69 -1.77 -15.33
CA GLN A 212 -3.45 -0.59 -15.70
C GLN A 212 -2.89 0.67 -15.04
N LYS A 213 -3.23 1.82 -15.60
CA LYS A 213 -3.06 3.11 -14.91
C LYS A 213 -4.23 3.34 -13.96
N ILE A 214 -4.06 4.25 -13.02
CA ILE A 214 -5.17 4.67 -12.14
C ILE A 214 -6.25 5.30 -13.02
N GLN A 215 -7.49 4.86 -12.82
CA GLN A 215 -8.64 5.41 -13.53
C GLN A 215 -9.43 6.33 -12.59
N ARG A 216 -10.16 7.25 -13.20
CA ARG A 216 -11.10 8.10 -12.47
C ARG A 216 -12.12 7.20 -11.76
N ASN A 217 -12.46 7.58 -10.53
CA ASN A 217 -13.30 6.86 -9.59
C ASN A 217 -12.72 5.56 -9.02
N ASP A 218 -11.48 5.19 -9.32
CA ASP A 218 -10.84 4.07 -8.64
C ASP A 218 -10.72 4.34 -7.14
N ILE A 219 -10.96 3.33 -6.30
CA ILE A 219 -10.52 3.36 -4.91
C ILE A 219 -9.03 3.02 -4.91
N VAL A 220 -8.23 3.81 -4.21
CA VAL A 220 -6.78 3.72 -4.22
C VAL A 220 -6.25 3.74 -2.79
N VAL A 221 -5.34 2.82 -2.49
CA VAL A 221 -4.50 2.90 -1.29
C VAL A 221 -3.21 3.61 -1.63
N PHE A 222 -2.83 4.56 -0.79
CA PHE A 222 -1.63 5.37 -0.95
C PHE A 222 -1.08 5.76 0.41
N ASN A 223 0.19 6.15 0.46
CA ASN A 223 0.77 6.75 1.66
C ASN A 223 0.35 8.20 1.79
N TRP A 224 -0.07 8.61 2.99
CA TRP A 224 -0.51 9.97 3.25
C TRP A 224 0.62 10.98 3.01
N PRO A 225 0.52 11.89 2.02
CA PRO A 225 1.67 12.67 1.57
C PRO A 225 2.25 13.62 2.61
N VAL A 226 1.41 14.14 3.51
CA VAL A 226 1.80 15.10 4.54
C VAL A 226 1.95 14.44 5.93
N ASP A 227 2.15 13.12 5.99
CA ASP A 227 2.32 12.40 7.25
C ASP A 227 3.55 12.89 8.02
N THR A 228 3.29 13.72 9.01
CA THR A 228 4.24 14.12 10.04
C THR A 228 3.84 13.60 11.42
N VAL A 229 2.80 12.76 11.53
CA VAL A 229 2.26 12.38 12.85
C VAL A 229 3.08 11.28 13.49
N TYR A 230 3.42 11.44 14.77
CA TYR A 230 4.09 10.40 15.54
C TYR A 230 3.18 9.17 15.71
N LYS A 231 1.90 9.37 16.00
CA LYS A 231 0.86 8.35 16.07
C LYS A 231 -0.48 8.96 15.62
N PHE A 232 -1.33 8.17 14.97
CA PHE A 232 -2.70 8.59 14.67
C PHE A 232 -3.44 9.03 15.94
N PHE A 233 -4.15 10.15 15.82
CA PHE A 233 -4.91 10.80 16.90
C PHE A 233 -4.07 11.36 18.07
N ASP A 234 -2.74 11.40 17.94
CA ASP A 234 -1.87 12.08 18.90
C ASP A 234 -1.95 13.61 18.73
N ARG A 235 -2.34 14.31 19.80
CA ARG A 235 -2.47 15.77 19.85
C ARG A 235 -1.29 16.48 20.51
N SER A 236 -0.22 15.75 20.85
CA SER A 236 0.96 16.28 21.57
C SER A 236 1.84 17.24 20.74
N GLY A 237 1.56 17.39 19.44
CA GLY A 237 2.36 18.22 18.53
C GLY A 237 3.68 17.57 18.08
N ARG A 238 4.01 16.36 18.55
CA ARG A 238 5.21 15.63 18.15
C ARG A 238 5.18 15.30 16.66
N ARG A 239 6.25 15.67 15.95
CA ARG A 239 6.43 15.39 14.53
C ARG A 239 7.42 14.26 14.27
N ALA A 240 7.12 13.44 13.28
CA ALA A 240 7.99 12.37 12.82
C ALA A 240 8.03 12.34 11.28
N ASP A 241 9.18 12.67 10.69
CA ASP A 241 9.38 12.48 9.26
C ASP A 241 9.66 11.02 8.96
N LYS A 242 8.89 10.45 8.03
CA LYS A 242 8.95 9.02 7.66
C LYS A 242 9.31 8.88 6.18
N PRO A 243 10.11 7.85 5.81
CA PRO A 243 10.24 7.42 4.42
C PRO A 243 8.86 7.16 3.79
N ILE A 244 8.71 7.36 2.48
CA ILE A 244 7.42 7.26 1.78
C ILE A 244 6.75 5.90 2.05
N ASP A 245 7.51 4.81 2.01
CA ASP A 245 7.01 3.45 2.26
C ASP A 245 6.68 3.14 3.74
N LYS A 246 6.99 4.06 4.65
CA LYS A 246 6.71 4.00 6.09
C LYS A 246 5.68 5.01 6.56
N LYS A 247 5.30 5.97 5.72
CA LYS A 247 4.17 6.86 5.96
C LYS A 247 2.86 6.08 6.11
N SER A 248 1.93 6.64 6.84
CA SER A 248 0.61 6.08 7.12
C SER A 248 -0.16 5.80 5.83
N ASN A 249 -0.91 4.70 5.78
CA ASN A 249 -1.70 4.35 4.59
C ASN A 249 -3.10 4.95 4.69
N TYR A 250 -3.54 5.62 3.63
CA TYR A 250 -4.90 6.10 3.44
C TYR A 250 -5.54 5.37 2.27
N VAL A 251 -6.87 5.30 2.27
CA VAL A 251 -7.67 4.79 1.17
C VAL A 251 -8.75 5.81 0.84
N LYS A 252 -8.84 6.19 -0.44
CA LYS A 252 -9.78 7.21 -0.94
C LYS A 252 -10.14 6.89 -2.39
N ARG A 253 -11.13 7.59 -2.93
CA ARG A 253 -11.48 7.55 -4.34
C ARG A 253 -10.66 8.57 -5.12
N CYS A 254 -10.06 8.16 -6.23
CA CYS A 254 -9.36 9.04 -7.16
C CYS A 254 -10.40 9.78 -8.00
N VAL A 255 -10.69 11.04 -7.66
CA VAL A 255 -11.68 11.85 -8.40
C VAL A 255 -11.03 12.69 -9.50
N GLY A 256 -9.75 13.02 -9.35
CA GLY A 256 -8.99 13.83 -10.29
C GLY A 256 -7.68 13.16 -10.70
N LEU A 257 -7.42 13.14 -12.00
CA LEU A 257 -6.30 12.55 -12.68
C LEU A 257 -5.27 13.61 -13.13
N PRO A 258 -4.04 13.21 -13.47
CA PRO A 258 -3.02 14.13 -13.96
C PRO A 258 -3.48 14.86 -15.24
N GLY A 259 -3.50 16.19 -15.20
CA GLY A 259 -3.89 17.06 -16.31
C GLY A 259 -5.31 17.60 -16.24
N ASP A 260 -6.13 17.11 -15.31
CA ASP A 260 -7.50 17.60 -15.11
C ASP A 260 -7.53 19.00 -14.48
N THR A 261 -8.61 19.73 -14.72
CA THR A 261 -9.02 20.88 -13.91
C THR A 261 -10.19 20.51 -13.00
N LEU A 262 -9.98 20.54 -11.69
CA LEU A 262 -10.97 20.17 -10.68
C LEU A 262 -11.58 21.39 -9.99
N SER A 263 -12.90 21.39 -9.79
CA SER A 263 -13.60 22.33 -8.91
C SER A 263 -14.70 21.65 -8.12
N LEU A 264 -15.09 22.23 -6.99
CA LEU A 264 -16.30 21.84 -6.24
C LEU A 264 -17.28 23.00 -6.22
N LYS A 265 -18.56 22.69 -6.43
CA LYS A 265 -19.69 23.60 -6.26
C LYS A 265 -20.77 22.89 -5.46
N ASP A 266 -21.18 23.46 -4.33
CA ASP A 266 -22.16 22.90 -3.40
C ASP A 266 -21.87 21.43 -3.00
N GLY A 267 -20.58 21.10 -2.87
CA GLY A 267 -20.08 19.77 -2.52
C GLY A 267 -20.04 18.76 -3.68
N TYR A 268 -20.47 19.14 -4.88
CA TYR A 268 -20.35 18.31 -6.08
C TYR A 268 -19.04 18.58 -6.81
N VAL A 269 -18.37 17.51 -7.26
CA VAL A 269 -17.09 17.60 -7.97
C VAL A 269 -17.35 17.82 -9.45
N TYR A 270 -16.59 18.72 -10.06
CA TYR A 270 -16.57 18.98 -11.49
C TYR A 270 -15.14 18.80 -12.00
N ILE A 271 -15.01 18.07 -13.11
CA ILE A 271 -13.75 17.85 -13.82
C ILE A 271 -13.89 18.46 -15.21
N ASP A 272 -12.99 19.39 -15.54
CA ASP A 272 -13.00 20.14 -16.80
C ASP A 272 -14.37 20.76 -17.09
N GLY A 273 -15.00 21.30 -16.04
CA GLY A 273 -16.33 21.91 -16.09
C GLY A 273 -17.51 20.93 -16.03
N ASN A 274 -17.30 19.62 -16.19
CA ASN A 274 -18.35 18.61 -16.20
C ASN A 274 -18.54 17.97 -14.82
N LYS A 275 -19.80 17.80 -14.38
CA LYS A 275 -20.10 17.14 -13.10
C LYS A 275 -19.59 15.69 -13.12
N LEU A 276 -18.81 15.33 -12.10
CA LEU A 276 -18.24 13.98 -11.96
C LEU A 276 -19.35 12.94 -11.89
N GLN A 277 -19.32 11.99 -12.83
CA GLN A 277 -20.17 10.81 -12.81
C GLN A 277 -19.53 9.75 -11.92
N LEU A 278 -20.28 9.28 -10.92
CA LEU A 278 -19.83 8.27 -9.98
C LEU A 278 -20.37 6.89 -10.39
N PRO A 279 -19.61 5.80 -10.18
CA PRO A 279 -20.11 4.45 -10.46
C PRO A 279 -21.24 4.10 -9.49
N GLU A 280 -22.11 3.17 -9.88
CA GLU A 280 -23.32 2.79 -9.11
C GLU A 280 -23.04 2.39 -7.65
N ARG A 281 -21.89 1.76 -7.40
CA ARG A 281 -21.41 1.35 -6.06
C ARG A 281 -20.90 2.49 -5.20
N ALA A 282 -20.58 3.65 -5.78
CA ALA A 282 -20.14 4.81 -5.04
C ALA A 282 -21.36 5.54 -4.47
N LYS A 283 -21.43 5.60 -3.15
CA LYS A 283 -22.56 6.19 -2.43
C LYS A 283 -22.06 7.39 -1.63
N PRO A 284 -21.79 8.55 -2.28
CA PRO A 284 -21.30 9.72 -1.59
C PRO A 284 -22.30 10.16 -0.51
N GLN A 285 -21.78 10.62 0.62
CA GLN A 285 -22.57 11.08 1.75
C GLN A 285 -22.24 12.53 2.09
N TYR A 286 -23.26 13.26 2.53
CA TYR A 286 -23.15 14.64 2.99
C TYR A 286 -23.92 14.82 4.29
N SER A 287 -23.68 15.91 4.99
CA SER A 287 -24.45 16.27 6.18
C SER A 287 -25.76 16.97 5.81
N TYR A 288 -26.81 16.68 6.57
CA TYR A 288 -28.15 17.24 6.35
C TYR A 288 -28.76 17.67 7.68
N LYS A 289 -29.57 18.72 7.63
CA LYS A 289 -30.52 19.06 8.69
C LYS A 289 -31.89 18.51 8.31
N VAL A 290 -32.51 17.80 9.25
CA VAL A 290 -33.81 17.17 9.09
C VAL A 290 -34.76 17.79 10.11
N ALA A 291 -35.71 18.58 9.61
CA ALA A 291 -36.77 19.19 10.40
C ALA A 291 -37.97 18.23 10.49
N PHE A 292 -38.57 18.11 11.67
CA PHE A 292 -39.67 17.19 11.95
C PHE A 292 -40.78 17.84 12.79
N ASP A 293 -41.92 17.18 12.90
CA ASP A 293 -43.03 17.65 13.73
C ASP A 293 -42.79 17.31 15.21
N LYS A 294 -42.61 18.34 16.03
CA LYS A 294 -42.39 18.18 17.48
C LYS A 294 -43.55 17.47 18.20
N ASN A 295 -44.77 17.55 17.65
CA ASN A 295 -45.96 16.93 18.22
C ASN A 295 -46.08 15.44 17.85
N SER A 296 -45.35 14.98 16.82
CA SER A 296 -45.30 13.60 16.37
C SER A 296 -43.89 13.27 15.89
N PRO A 297 -42.91 13.18 16.82
CA PRO A 297 -41.52 12.99 16.44
C PRO A 297 -41.30 11.60 15.83
N PRO A 298 -40.58 11.50 14.70
CA PRO A 298 -40.21 10.21 14.12
C PRO A 298 -39.28 9.42 15.04
N ASN A 299 -39.35 8.09 14.96
CA ASN A 299 -38.38 7.23 15.63
C ASN A 299 -37.04 7.24 14.88
N PHE A 300 -36.15 8.16 15.25
CA PHE A 300 -34.84 8.31 14.61
C PHE A 300 -33.91 7.12 14.83
N GLU A 301 -34.02 6.40 15.95
CA GLU A 301 -33.24 5.18 16.18
C GLU A 301 -33.61 4.09 15.15
N TYR A 302 -34.90 3.94 14.89
CA TYR A 302 -35.39 3.05 13.84
C TYR A 302 -34.90 3.48 12.46
N ILE A 303 -34.97 4.77 12.12
CA ILE A 303 -34.52 5.30 10.82
C ILE A 303 -33.01 5.05 10.62
N LEU A 304 -32.19 5.33 11.64
CA LEU A 304 -30.74 5.09 11.60
C LEU A 304 -30.44 3.61 11.34
N LYS A 305 -31.15 2.72 12.03
CA LYS A 305 -31.00 1.27 11.87
C LYS A 305 -31.49 0.77 10.51
N GLU A 306 -32.66 1.22 10.05
CA GLU A 306 -33.26 0.85 8.76
C GLU A 306 -32.33 1.25 7.60
N LEU A 307 -31.78 2.46 7.65
CA LEU A 307 -30.94 3.01 6.60
C LEU A 307 -29.44 2.65 6.75
N ASN A 308 -29.12 1.83 7.75
CA ASN A 308 -27.75 1.46 8.13
C ASN A 308 -26.83 2.69 8.27
N ILE A 309 -27.33 3.80 8.82
CA ILE A 309 -26.54 5.01 9.05
C ILE A 309 -25.67 4.76 10.28
N THR A 310 -24.36 4.75 10.08
CA THR A 310 -23.36 4.39 11.08
C THR A 310 -22.71 5.59 11.75
N ASP A 311 -22.65 6.74 11.06
CA ASP A 311 -22.20 8.00 11.64
C ASP A 311 -23.28 8.63 12.52
N ALA A 312 -22.85 9.46 13.48
CA ALA A 312 -23.73 10.06 14.47
C ALA A 312 -24.76 11.01 13.85
N ALA A 313 -25.96 10.99 14.44
CA ALA A 313 -26.96 12.03 14.29
C ALA A 313 -27.18 12.70 15.66
N TYR A 314 -27.30 14.03 15.67
CA TYR A 314 -27.45 14.80 16.90
C TYR A 314 -28.53 15.86 16.74
N GLN A 315 -29.31 16.04 17.79
CA GLN A 315 -30.36 17.03 17.83
C GLN A 315 -29.75 18.43 17.96
N THR A 316 -30.07 19.33 17.03
CA THR A 316 -29.55 20.71 17.02
C THR A 316 -30.59 21.74 17.44
N ALA A 317 -31.87 21.38 17.38
CA ALA A 317 -32.99 22.17 17.89
C ALA A 317 -34.13 21.24 18.32
N GLN A 318 -35.16 21.78 18.98
CA GLN A 318 -36.29 20.97 19.48
C GLN A 318 -36.98 20.14 18.38
N ASP A 319 -36.98 20.62 17.15
CA ASP A 319 -37.63 20.03 15.97
C ASP A 319 -36.65 19.69 14.83
N THR A 320 -35.34 19.69 15.10
CA THR A 320 -34.31 19.51 14.06
C THR A 320 -33.20 18.56 14.51
N VAL A 321 -32.93 17.54 13.71
CA VAL A 321 -31.77 16.64 13.85
C VAL A 321 -30.78 16.88 12.72
N MET A 322 -29.50 16.97 13.06
CA MET A 322 -28.41 16.97 12.09
C MET A 322 -27.88 15.55 11.93
N PHE A 323 -27.87 15.06 10.69
CA PHE A 323 -27.20 13.83 10.32
C PHE A 323 -25.83 14.15 9.73
N SER A 324 -24.78 13.51 10.25
CA SER A 324 -23.41 13.76 9.79
C SER A 324 -23.18 13.28 8.35
N ALA A 325 -23.81 12.16 7.96
CA ALA A 325 -23.59 11.51 6.67
C ALA A 325 -24.84 10.77 6.17
N LEU A 326 -25.53 11.34 5.19
CA LEU A 326 -26.62 10.69 4.45
C LEU A 326 -26.29 10.57 2.96
N THR A 327 -26.69 9.45 2.37
CA THR A 327 -26.70 9.27 0.91
C THR A 327 -27.95 9.92 0.31
N ASP A 328 -27.94 10.22 -1.00
CA ASP A 328 -29.12 10.72 -1.71
C ASP A 328 -30.33 9.76 -1.58
N GLU A 329 -30.08 8.45 -1.57
CA GLU A 329 -31.09 7.41 -1.37
C GLU A 329 -31.71 7.49 0.04
N SER A 330 -30.88 7.62 1.07
CA SER A 330 -31.32 7.81 2.45
C SER A 330 -32.14 9.09 2.61
N VAL A 331 -31.72 10.19 1.97
CA VAL A 331 -32.44 11.47 1.99
C VAL A 331 -33.84 11.32 1.38
N ASN A 332 -33.94 10.65 0.23
CA ASN A 332 -35.23 10.43 -0.42
C ASN A 332 -36.17 9.57 0.44
N ARG A 333 -35.63 8.55 1.12
CA ARG A 333 -36.41 7.72 2.05
C ARG A 333 -36.88 8.51 3.29
N ILE A 334 -36.01 9.35 3.87
CA ILE A 334 -36.33 10.19 5.05
C ILE A 334 -37.40 11.22 4.72
N LYS A 335 -37.34 11.85 3.53
CA LYS A 335 -38.38 12.82 3.10
C LYS A 335 -39.80 12.24 3.11
N ASN A 336 -39.94 10.92 2.95
CA ASN A 336 -41.22 10.22 2.92
C ASN A 336 -41.64 9.65 4.30
N VAL A 337 -40.87 9.88 5.37
CA VAL A 337 -41.24 9.43 6.71
C VAL A 337 -42.32 10.37 7.28
N PRO A 338 -43.45 9.83 7.80
CA PRO A 338 -44.46 10.65 8.46
C PRO A 338 -43.86 11.51 9.59
N GLY A 339 -44.23 12.78 9.64
CA GLY A 339 -43.71 13.75 10.60
C GLY A 339 -42.43 14.47 10.15
N ILE A 340 -41.80 14.12 9.04
CA ILE A 340 -40.70 14.92 8.47
C ILE A 340 -41.25 16.13 7.72
N LYS A 341 -40.76 17.34 8.06
CA LYS A 341 -41.16 18.62 7.46
C LYS A 341 -40.17 19.12 6.40
N GLY A 342 -38.89 18.76 6.53
CA GLY A 342 -37.87 19.20 5.59
C GLY A 342 -36.54 18.49 5.76
N VAL A 343 -35.82 18.30 4.64
CA VAL A 343 -34.48 17.72 4.62
C VAL A 343 -33.59 18.61 3.75
N VAL A 344 -32.64 19.30 4.38
CA VAL A 344 -31.79 20.32 3.73
C VAL A 344 -30.33 19.89 3.83
N LYS A 345 -29.66 19.81 2.68
CA LYS A 345 -28.21 19.57 2.63
C LYS A 345 -27.49 20.75 3.27
N MET A 346 -26.52 20.47 4.14
CA MET A 346 -25.65 21.51 4.66
C MET A 346 -24.60 21.84 3.62
N VAL A 347 -24.57 23.10 3.17
CA VAL A 347 -23.53 23.61 2.28
C VAL A 347 -22.81 24.72 3.03
N SER A 348 -21.48 24.61 3.13
CA SER A 348 -20.66 25.63 3.76
C SER A 348 -20.57 26.88 2.86
N HIS A 349 -20.82 28.04 3.46
CA HIS A 349 -20.61 29.36 2.82
C HIS A 349 -19.51 30.18 3.53
N ALA A 350 -19.02 29.70 4.68
CA ALA A 350 -17.92 30.33 5.40
C ALA A 350 -16.59 29.99 4.72
N VAL A 351 -15.59 30.86 4.86
CA VAL A 351 -14.22 30.57 4.40
C VAL A 351 -13.52 29.68 5.43
N GLU A 352 -12.89 28.61 4.97
CA GLU A 352 -12.15 27.67 5.81
C GLU A 352 -10.66 27.69 5.47
N LYS A 353 -9.84 28.24 6.38
CA LYS A 353 -8.37 28.36 6.16
C LYS A 353 -7.65 27.00 6.08
N ALA A 354 -8.27 25.94 6.55
CA ALA A 354 -7.73 24.58 6.49
C ALA A 354 -7.76 23.99 5.07
N ILE A 355 -8.54 24.57 4.14
CA ILE A 355 -8.66 24.07 2.77
C ILE A 355 -7.42 24.44 1.96
N PHE A 356 -6.81 23.44 1.31
CA PHE A 356 -5.70 23.60 0.39
C PHE A 356 -6.07 24.58 -0.74
N PRO A 357 -5.20 25.54 -1.13
CA PRO A 357 -3.80 25.70 -0.74
C PRO A 357 -3.57 26.62 0.48
N HIS A 358 -4.59 26.82 1.34
CA HIS A 358 -4.57 27.65 2.56
C HIS A 358 -4.49 29.17 2.34
N THR A 359 -4.54 29.61 1.08
CA THR A 359 -4.49 31.04 0.71
C THR A 359 -5.80 31.57 0.12
N GLN A 360 -6.67 30.69 -0.38
CA GLN A 360 -7.91 31.06 -1.07
C GLN A 360 -9.08 31.18 -0.10
N ASN A 361 -10.12 31.92 -0.52
CA ASN A 361 -11.39 32.04 0.20
C ASN A 361 -12.32 30.87 -0.15
N TRP A 362 -11.87 29.65 0.13
CA TRP A 362 -12.57 28.41 -0.18
C TRP A 362 -13.07 27.68 1.07
N ASN A 363 -13.92 26.69 0.87
CA ASN A 363 -14.39 25.78 1.90
C ASN A 363 -14.57 24.35 1.40
N VAL A 364 -15.01 23.46 2.28
CA VAL A 364 -15.11 22.02 2.00
C VAL A 364 -16.06 21.68 0.83
N ASP A 365 -17.03 22.56 0.54
CA ASP A 365 -18.06 22.39 -0.48
C ASP A 365 -17.83 23.22 -1.74
N ASN A 366 -17.04 24.29 -1.65
CA ASN A 366 -16.82 25.26 -2.70
C ASN A 366 -15.33 25.60 -2.81
N LEU A 367 -14.66 25.06 -3.83
CA LEU A 367 -13.24 25.29 -4.10
C LEU A 367 -12.89 25.14 -5.57
N GLY A 368 -11.73 25.65 -5.95
CA GLY A 368 -11.22 25.60 -7.31
C GLY A 368 -11.75 26.72 -8.22
N PRO A 369 -11.41 26.66 -9.53
CA PRO A 369 -10.71 25.57 -10.20
C PRO A 369 -9.26 25.36 -9.75
N ILE A 370 -8.78 24.12 -9.82
CA ILE A 370 -7.40 23.70 -9.53
C ILE A 370 -6.92 22.78 -10.65
N TYR A 371 -5.76 23.08 -11.24
CA TYR A 371 -5.11 22.18 -12.18
C TYR A 371 -4.38 21.06 -11.42
N ILE A 372 -4.61 19.80 -11.81
CA ILE A 372 -3.95 18.63 -11.23
C ILE A 372 -2.66 18.34 -12.01
N PRO A 373 -1.49 18.43 -11.36
CA PRO A 373 -0.21 18.33 -12.07
C PRO A 373 0.04 17.00 -12.80
N LYS A 374 0.62 17.11 -13.99
CA LYS A 374 0.96 15.99 -14.88
C LYS A 374 2.44 16.03 -15.23
N ALA A 375 3.09 14.86 -15.20
CA ALA A 375 4.50 14.74 -15.52
C ALA A 375 4.81 15.34 -16.90
N GLY A 376 5.87 16.14 -16.98
CA GLY A 376 6.33 16.81 -18.19
C GLY A 376 5.57 18.08 -18.57
N VAL A 377 4.48 18.44 -17.86
CA VAL A 377 3.77 19.70 -18.10
C VAL A 377 4.42 20.83 -17.30
N THR A 378 4.55 21.99 -17.94
CA THR A 378 5.06 23.23 -17.34
C THR A 378 3.92 24.15 -16.93
N VAL A 379 4.02 24.76 -15.75
CA VAL A 379 3.10 25.79 -15.25
C VAL A 379 3.86 27.07 -14.90
N GLU A 380 3.17 28.19 -14.96
CA GLU A 380 3.71 29.48 -14.49
C GLU A 380 3.75 29.54 -12.96
N LEU A 381 4.82 30.11 -12.42
CA LEU A 381 5.02 30.38 -11.01
C LEU A 381 4.95 31.89 -10.72
N ASN A 382 4.01 32.26 -9.87
CA ASN A 382 3.87 33.61 -9.32
C ASN A 382 3.28 33.52 -7.89
N SER A 383 3.05 34.65 -7.23
CA SER A 383 2.54 34.69 -5.85
C SER A 383 1.17 34.00 -5.67
N TYR A 384 0.37 33.92 -6.74
CA TYR A 384 -0.92 33.24 -6.75
C TYR A 384 -0.81 31.73 -6.96
N THR A 385 0.02 31.28 -7.91
CA THR A 385 0.15 29.86 -8.27
C THR A 385 1.10 29.09 -7.36
N LEU A 386 2.11 29.75 -6.80
CA LEU A 386 3.13 29.11 -5.97
C LEU A 386 2.56 28.34 -4.76
N PRO A 387 1.56 28.84 -4.01
CA PRO A 387 0.96 28.08 -2.90
C PRO A 387 0.42 26.69 -3.30
N PHE A 388 -0.04 26.52 -4.54
CA PHE A 388 -0.51 25.23 -5.04
C PHE A 388 0.67 24.26 -5.27
N TYR A 389 1.79 24.75 -5.79
CA TYR A 389 2.88 23.89 -6.26
C TYR A 389 4.10 23.85 -5.35
N LYS A 390 4.16 24.70 -4.32
CA LYS A 390 5.27 24.78 -3.37
C LYS A 390 5.67 23.41 -2.83
N ARG A 391 4.70 22.65 -2.33
CA ARG A 391 4.93 21.32 -1.75
C ARG A 391 5.41 20.30 -2.79
N ILE A 392 4.94 20.41 -4.03
CA ILE A 392 5.42 19.59 -5.13
C ILE A 392 6.90 19.84 -5.37
N ILE A 393 7.26 21.11 -5.52
CA ILE A 393 8.64 21.54 -5.80
C ILE A 393 9.58 21.10 -4.68
N THR A 394 9.20 21.30 -3.40
CA THR A 394 10.06 21.03 -2.24
C THR A 394 9.98 19.60 -1.76
N ASP A 395 8.82 19.16 -1.28
CA ASP A 395 8.68 17.94 -0.47
C ASP A 395 8.63 16.69 -1.36
N TYR A 396 8.04 16.81 -2.56
CA TYR A 396 7.77 15.66 -3.44
C TYR A 396 8.79 15.50 -4.56
N GLU A 397 9.34 16.59 -5.08
CA GLU A 397 10.32 16.57 -6.18
C GLU A 397 11.72 17.03 -5.76
N HIS A 398 11.89 17.28 -4.45
CA HIS A 398 13.17 17.46 -3.75
C HIS A 398 14.05 18.59 -4.29
N ASN A 399 13.45 19.72 -4.69
CA ASN A 399 14.19 20.92 -5.05
C ASN A 399 14.22 21.91 -3.89
N THR A 400 15.24 22.78 -3.86
CA THR A 400 15.21 23.95 -2.97
C THR A 400 14.34 25.04 -3.59
N LEU A 401 13.61 25.78 -2.75
CA LEU A 401 12.73 26.88 -3.17
C LEU A 401 12.99 28.09 -2.27
N GLU A 402 13.35 29.21 -2.88
CA GLU A 402 13.56 30.49 -2.21
C GLU A 402 12.65 31.54 -2.83
N THR A 403 12.07 32.40 -1.98
CA THR A 403 11.17 33.48 -2.41
C THR A 403 11.60 34.79 -1.77
N ASN A 404 11.87 35.82 -2.58
CA ASN A 404 12.17 37.17 -2.11
C ASN A 404 11.28 38.19 -2.85
N GLY A 405 10.22 38.67 -2.19
CA GLY A 405 9.18 39.46 -2.85
C GLY A 405 8.53 38.68 -3.99
N ASN A 406 8.70 39.17 -5.22
CA ASN A 406 8.20 38.51 -6.44
C ASN A 406 9.23 37.58 -7.10
N GLU A 407 10.48 37.58 -6.65
CA GLU A 407 11.52 36.69 -7.18
C GLU A 407 11.36 35.28 -6.60
N ILE A 408 11.27 34.27 -7.47
CA ILE A 408 11.21 32.85 -7.11
C ILE A 408 12.48 32.19 -7.66
N LYS A 409 13.23 31.49 -6.80
CA LYS A 409 14.40 30.69 -7.20
C LYS A 409 14.17 29.22 -6.88
N ILE A 410 14.48 28.35 -7.84
CA ILE A 410 14.49 26.90 -7.65
C ILE A 410 15.91 26.40 -7.87
N ASN A 411 16.47 25.69 -6.90
CA ASN A 411 17.87 25.23 -6.93
C ASN A 411 18.87 26.38 -7.21
N GLY A 412 18.62 27.54 -6.58
CA GLY A 412 19.43 28.76 -6.75
C GLY A 412 19.21 29.54 -8.04
N THR A 413 18.43 29.03 -9.00
CA THR A 413 18.18 29.68 -10.29
C THR A 413 16.85 30.43 -10.28
N PRO A 414 16.81 31.75 -10.58
CA PRO A 414 15.57 32.50 -10.77
C PRO A 414 14.70 31.88 -11.87
N THR A 415 13.42 31.68 -11.58
CA THR A 415 12.47 31.06 -12.52
C THR A 415 11.05 31.58 -12.33
N HIS A 416 10.30 31.63 -13.43
CA HIS A 416 8.87 31.95 -13.48
C HIS A 416 8.02 30.76 -13.89
N SER A 417 8.60 29.56 -13.95
CA SER A 417 7.86 28.36 -14.32
C SER A 417 8.42 27.10 -13.65
N TYR A 418 7.62 26.04 -13.66
CA TYR A 418 8.02 24.74 -13.16
C TYR A 418 7.47 23.61 -14.02
N THR A 419 8.33 22.64 -14.35
CA THR A 419 7.96 21.42 -15.06
C THR A 419 7.91 20.26 -14.09
N PHE A 420 6.75 19.62 -13.97
CA PHE A 420 6.56 18.51 -13.02
C PHE A 420 7.32 17.26 -13.46
N LYS A 421 8.02 16.61 -12.52
CA LYS A 421 8.78 15.37 -12.73
C LYS A 421 7.91 14.12 -12.64
N GLN A 422 6.76 14.18 -11.95
CA GLN A 422 5.84 13.06 -11.80
C GLN A 422 4.35 13.43 -11.92
N ASN A 423 3.50 12.41 -11.95
CA ASN A 423 2.05 12.54 -11.98
C ASN A 423 1.49 12.77 -10.58
N TYR A 424 0.37 13.49 -10.51
CA TYR A 424 -0.32 13.80 -9.28
C TYR A 424 -1.81 13.51 -9.39
N TYR A 425 -2.44 13.19 -8.26
CA TYR A 425 -3.83 12.77 -8.17
C TYR A 425 -4.58 13.54 -7.10
N TRP A 426 -5.89 13.68 -7.29
CA TRP A 426 -6.79 14.22 -6.29
C TRP A 426 -7.67 13.11 -5.71
N MET A 427 -7.51 12.87 -4.42
CA MET A 427 -8.13 11.78 -3.70
C MET A 427 -9.20 12.32 -2.75
N MET A 428 -10.42 11.79 -2.80
CA MET A 428 -11.53 12.21 -1.94
C MET A 428 -12.23 11.02 -1.28
N GLY A 429 -12.72 11.22 -0.06
CA GLY A 429 -13.61 10.26 0.57
C GLY A 429 -15.01 10.31 -0.04
N ASP A 430 -15.75 9.22 0.12
CA ASP A 430 -17.16 9.18 -0.27
C ASP A 430 -18.01 9.82 0.82
N ASN A 431 -17.58 9.76 2.08
CA ASN A 431 -18.19 10.51 3.18
C ASN A 431 -17.67 11.96 3.18
N ARG A 432 -18.28 12.82 2.35
CA ARG A 432 -17.71 14.12 1.93
C ARG A 432 -17.51 15.11 3.06
N HIS A 433 -18.38 15.12 4.07
CA HIS A 433 -18.21 16.01 5.23
C HIS A 433 -17.45 15.36 6.40
N ASN A 434 -17.12 14.07 6.30
CA ASN A 434 -16.40 13.33 7.32
C ASN A 434 -15.15 12.64 6.75
N SER A 435 -14.45 13.35 5.86
CA SER A 435 -13.25 12.84 5.20
C SER A 435 -12.17 13.91 5.12
N GLU A 436 -11.09 13.70 5.88
CA GLU A 436 -9.82 14.38 5.65
C GLU A 436 -9.14 13.76 4.41
N ASP A 437 -9.09 14.53 3.33
CA ASP A 437 -8.62 14.11 2.01
C ASP A 437 -7.95 15.28 1.26
N SER A 438 -7.74 15.16 -0.06
CA SER A 438 -6.97 16.13 -0.86
C SER A 438 -7.45 17.58 -0.73
N ARG A 439 -8.70 17.81 -0.32
CA ARG A 439 -9.21 19.16 0.00
C ARG A 439 -8.42 19.87 1.10
N TYR A 440 -7.80 19.11 2.01
CA TYR A 440 -7.05 19.66 3.14
C TYR A 440 -5.54 19.65 2.90
N TRP A 441 -5.00 18.62 2.27
CA TRP A 441 -3.54 18.46 2.12
C TRP A 441 -3.03 18.51 0.68
N GLY A 442 -3.92 18.66 -0.31
CA GLY A 442 -3.57 18.79 -1.71
C GLY A 442 -3.32 17.45 -2.40
N TYR A 443 -2.33 17.44 -3.29
CA TYR A 443 -2.14 16.35 -4.26
C TYR A 443 -1.49 15.09 -3.67
N VAL A 444 -1.85 13.92 -4.22
CA VAL A 444 -1.10 12.66 -4.02
C VAL A 444 -0.10 12.47 -5.15
N PRO A 445 1.21 12.38 -4.86
CA PRO A 445 2.20 12.05 -5.88
C PRO A 445 2.13 10.58 -6.29
N GLU A 446 2.50 10.27 -7.53
CA GLU A 446 2.54 8.90 -8.08
C GLU A 446 3.34 7.92 -7.20
N ASP A 447 4.48 8.33 -6.67
CA ASP A 447 5.35 7.51 -5.81
C ASP A 447 4.72 7.11 -4.45
N HIS A 448 3.65 7.79 -4.03
CA HIS A 448 2.89 7.47 -2.82
C HIS A 448 1.82 6.40 -3.07
N ILE A 449 1.47 6.10 -4.32
CA ILE A 449 0.46 5.09 -4.64
C ILE A 449 0.95 3.69 -4.22
N VAL A 450 0.09 2.94 -3.52
CA VAL A 450 0.39 1.58 -3.04
C VAL A 450 -0.30 0.54 -3.91
N GLY A 451 -1.60 0.69 -4.18
CA GLY A 451 -2.35 -0.30 -4.95
C GLY A 451 -3.86 -0.11 -4.97
N LYS A 452 -4.54 -1.05 -5.62
CA LYS A 452 -5.99 -1.09 -5.82
C LYS A 452 -6.65 -2.06 -4.82
N PRO A 453 -7.57 -1.62 -3.94
CA PRO A 453 -8.45 -2.53 -3.21
C PRO A 453 -9.30 -3.34 -4.19
N ILE A 454 -9.18 -4.66 -4.15
CA ILE A 454 -9.90 -5.55 -5.06
C ILE A 454 -11.00 -6.33 -4.35
N PHE A 455 -10.84 -6.62 -3.07
CA PHE A 455 -11.64 -7.63 -2.40
C PHE A 455 -11.74 -7.41 -0.89
N ILE A 456 -12.92 -7.57 -0.32
CA ILE A 456 -13.18 -7.63 1.13
C ILE A 456 -13.16 -9.10 1.53
N TRP A 457 -12.13 -9.55 2.27
CA TRP A 457 -12.04 -10.95 2.67
C TRP A 457 -12.70 -11.22 4.04
N MET A 458 -12.84 -10.18 4.87
CA MET A 458 -13.51 -10.23 6.17
C MET A 458 -14.17 -8.88 6.46
N SER A 459 -15.27 -8.87 7.20
CA SER A 459 -15.91 -7.64 7.67
C SER A 459 -16.48 -7.86 9.07
N ILE A 460 -16.09 -7.02 10.02
CA ILE A 460 -16.46 -7.13 11.43
C ILE A 460 -17.05 -5.80 11.91
N ASP A 461 -18.32 -5.82 12.26
CA ASP A 461 -18.97 -4.73 12.95
C ASP A 461 -18.51 -4.62 14.41
N GLY A 462 -18.42 -3.38 14.93
CA GLY A 462 -17.98 -3.13 16.29
C GLY A 462 -16.48 -3.37 16.53
N ILE A 463 -15.64 -3.40 15.48
CA ILE A 463 -14.22 -3.74 15.63
C ILE A 463 -13.46 -2.84 16.62
N ASN A 464 -13.83 -1.57 16.67
CA ASN A 464 -13.25 -0.56 17.55
C ASN A 464 -13.85 -0.58 18.98
N ASN A 465 -14.93 -1.34 19.21
CA ASN A 465 -15.69 -1.37 20.46
C ASN A 465 -15.31 -2.57 21.35
N GLY A 466 -14.20 -3.26 21.03
CA GLY A 466 -13.69 -4.41 21.77
C GLY A 466 -14.29 -5.75 21.30
N ILE A 467 -13.53 -6.83 21.50
CA ILE A 467 -13.81 -8.18 20.96
C ILE A 467 -15.21 -8.70 21.32
N LYS A 468 -15.77 -8.35 22.49
CA LYS A 468 -17.11 -8.78 22.90
C LYS A 468 -18.24 -8.26 22.00
N ASN A 469 -17.99 -7.16 21.29
CA ASN A 469 -18.97 -6.50 20.43
C ASN A 469 -18.80 -6.86 18.95
N TRP A 470 -17.85 -7.74 18.62
CA TRP A 470 -17.56 -8.11 17.24
C TRP A 470 -18.71 -8.93 16.64
N LYS A 471 -19.26 -8.45 15.52
CA LYS A 471 -20.27 -9.17 14.75
C LYS A 471 -19.82 -9.27 13.29
N ILE A 472 -19.70 -10.49 12.79
CA ILE A 472 -19.30 -10.72 11.39
C ILE A 472 -20.43 -10.26 10.46
N ARG A 473 -20.10 -9.42 9.47
CA ARG A 473 -21.03 -8.99 8.41
C ARG A 473 -20.97 -9.97 7.24
N TRP A 474 -21.69 -11.08 7.35
CA TRP A 474 -21.65 -12.20 6.40
C TRP A 474 -21.96 -11.83 4.94
N ASP A 475 -22.78 -10.80 4.72
CA ASP A 475 -23.13 -10.25 3.42
C ASP A 475 -21.95 -9.53 2.73
N ARG A 476 -20.94 -9.11 3.51
CA ARG A 476 -19.74 -8.40 3.01
C ARG A 476 -18.52 -9.29 2.88
N LEU A 477 -18.62 -10.55 3.32
CA LEU A 477 -17.53 -11.51 3.15
C LEU A 477 -17.35 -11.81 1.66
N PHE A 478 -16.10 -11.83 1.23
CA PHE A 478 -15.68 -12.19 -0.12
C PHE A 478 -16.30 -11.29 -1.19
N THR A 479 -16.39 -9.99 -0.89
CA THR A 479 -17.09 -9.01 -1.73
C THR A 479 -16.12 -8.17 -2.56
N THR A 480 -16.44 -7.95 -3.82
CA THR A 480 -15.63 -7.10 -4.71
C THR A 480 -15.65 -5.64 -4.26
N VAL A 481 -14.49 -4.98 -4.25
CA VAL A 481 -14.40 -3.54 -3.93
C VAL A 481 -14.42 -2.69 -5.21
N SER A 482 -13.60 -3.07 -6.19
CA SER A 482 -13.47 -2.39 -7.49
C SER A 482 -14.26 -3.10 -8.58
N GLY A 483 -14.62 -2.39 -9.66
CA GLY A 483 -15.38 -2.91 -10.80
C GLY A 483 -16.66 -2.13 -11.09
N GLU A 484 -17.39 -2.57 -12.11
CA GLU A 484 -18.68 -1.99 -12.52
C GLU A 484 -19.86 -2.60 -11.77
N GLY A 485 -20.98 -1.87 -11.73
CA GLY A 485 -22.21 -2.29 -11.03
C GLY A 485 -22.08 -2.40 -9.51
N GLN A 486 -23.05 -3.07 -8.88
CA GLN A 486 -23.10 -3.29 -7.43
C GLN A 486 -22.00 -4.25 -6.92
N PRO A 487 -21.53 -4.10 -5.66
CA PRO A 487 -20.61 -5.05 -5.05
C PRO A 487 -21.17 -6.47 -5.03
N GLN A 488 -20.38 -7.46 -5.46
CA GLN A 488 -20.80 -8.86 -5.51
C GLN A 488 -20.05 -9.69 -4.46
N SER A 489 -20.79 -10.41 -3.62
CA SER A 489 -20.23 -11.38 -2.66
C SER A 489 -20.08 -12.75 -3.30
N TYR A 490 -18.87 -13.30 -3.24
CA TYR A 490 -18.54 -14.65 -3.72
C TYR A 490 -18.49 -15.69 -2.59
N PHE A 491 -18.90 -15.33 -1.38
CA PHE A 491 -18.77 -16.19 -0.20
C PHE A 491 -19.51 -17.53 -0.36
N LYS A 492 -20.74 -17.51 -0.89
CA LYS A 492 -21.54 -18.72 -1.12
C LYS A 492 -20.87 -19.66 -2.13
N TYR A 493 -20.34 -19.12 -3.22
CA TYR A 493 -19.61 -19.90 -4.23
C TYR A 493 -18.33 -20.50 -3.65
N PHE A 494 -17.61 -19.75 -2.82
CA PHE A 494 -16.45 -20.25 -2.10
C PHE A 494 -16.80 -21.44 -1.19
N LEU A 495 -17.89 -21.37 -0.42
CA LEU A 495 -18.34 -22.48 0.42
C LEU A 495 -18.72 -23.72 -0.39
N ILE A 496 -19.38 -23.54 -1.55
CA ILE A 496 -19.71 -24.65 -2.46
C ILE A 496 -18.42 -25.31 -2.98
N LEU A 497 -17.45 -24.52 -3.47
CA LEU A 497 -16.17 -25.03 -3.95
C LEU A 497 -15.39 -25.75 -2.84
N LEU A 498 -15.43 -25.23 -1.61
CA LEU A 498 -14.78 -25.85 -0.46
C LEU A 498 -15.43 -27.19 -0.11
N ALA A 499 -16.76 -27.28 -0.12
CA ALA A 499 -17.48 -28.52 0.10
C ALA A 499 -17.16 -29.56 -1.00
N LEU A 500 -17.14 -29.14 -2.27
CA LEU A 500 -16.76 -29.99 -3.40
C LEU A 500 -15.32 -30.50 -3.27
N TYR A 501 -14.38 -29.64 -2.84
CA TYR A 501 -12.99 -30.03 -2.61
C TYR A 501 -12.88 -31.13 -1.54
N PHE A 502 -13.51 -30.95 -0.37
CA PHE A 502 -13.46 -31.94 0.70
C PHE A 502 -14.17 -33.25 0.34
N LEU A 503 -15.28 -33.18 -0.40
CA LEU A 503 -15.94 -34.37 -0.95
C LEU A 503 -15.03 -35.12 -1.92
N GLY A 504 -14.40 -34.39 -2.86
CA GLY A 504 -13.43 -34.95 -3.80
C GLY A 504 -12.24 -35.60 -3.09
N GLU A 505 -11.68 -34.93 -2.08
CA GLU A 505 -10.58 -35.46 -1.27
C GLU A 505 -11.00 -36.73 -0.51
N TYR A 506 -12.20 -36.76 0.06
CA TYR A 506 -12.75 -37.92 0.74
C TYR A 506 -12.87 -39.13 -0.20
N PHE A 507 -13.45 -38.95 -1.39
CA PHE A 507 -13.59 -40.03 -2.37
C PHE A 507 -12.24 -40.48 -2.93
N TYR A 508 -11.31 -39.56 -3.17
CA TYR A 508 -9.96 -39.88 -3.59
C TYR A 508 -9.22 -40.75 -2.56
N LYS A 509 -9.25 -40.36 -1.28
CA LYS A 509 -8.66 -41.15 -0.18
C LYS A 509 -9.34 -42.51 -0.04
N LYS A 510 -10.67 -42.58 -0.18
CA LYS A 510 -11.42 -43.85 -0.13
C LYS A 510 -11.03 -44.79 -1.27
N LYS A 511 -10.87 -44.28 -2.50
CA LYS A 511 -10.43 -45.07 -3.66
C LYS A 511 -8.99 -45.57 -3.48
N LYS A 512 -8.09 -44.72 -2.99
CA LYS A 512 -6.69 -45.11 -2.71
C LYS A 512 -6.60 -46.19 -1.62
N LYS A 513 -7.42 -46.10 -0.57
CA LYS A 513 -7.52 -47.16 0.45
C LYS A 513 -8.01 -48.49 -0.13
N LYS A 514 -9.00 -48.46 -1.03
CA LYS A 514 -9.48 -49.67 -1.74
C LYS A 514 -8.50 -50.24 -2.78
N ALA A 515 -7.58 -49.44 -3.29
CA ALA A 515 -6.56 -49.91 -4.24
C ALA A 515 -5.30 -50.47 -3.54
N ASN A 516 -5.12 -50.12 -2.27
CA ASN A 516 -4.01 -50.57 -1.43
C ASN A 516 -4.42 -51.68 -0.42
N ALA A 517 -5.69 -52.07 -0.43
CA ALA A 517 -6.27 -53.19 0.32
C ALA A 517 -6.72 -54.22 -0.71
#